data_AF-A0A929EWE5-F1
#
_entry.id   AF-A0A929EWE5-F1
#
_cell.length_a   1.000
_cell.length_b   1.000
_cell.length_c   1.000
_cell.angle_alpha   90.00
_cell.angle_beta   90.00
_cell.angle_gamma   90.00
#
_symmetry.space_group_name_H-M   'P 1'
#
loop_
_entity.id
_entity.type
_entity.pdbx_description
1 polymer ?
#
loop_
_entity_poly.entity_id
_entity_poly.type
_entity_poly.pdbx_seq_one_letter_code
_entity_poly.pdbx_strand_id
1 'polypeptide(L)' 'MSKAGRTIGLVLTCAMFAFSAHMFSQTGDWVAAVFAVGSLGYGLFFLIAATGKGSQ' A
#
# COMPACT_ATOMS: atom_id res chain seq x y z
N MET A 1 -10.46 -13.25 -0.47
CA MET A 1 -9.34 -12.95 -1.41
C MET A 1 -8.52 -14.20 -1.64
N SER A 2 -8.17 -14.50 -2.89
CA SER A 2 -7.19 -15.57 -3.19
C SER A 2 -5.80 -15.15 -2.71
N LYS A 3 -4.95 -16.12 -2.34
CA LYS A 3 -3.56 -15.85 -1.91
C LYS A 3 -2.81 -15.01 -2.97
N ALA A 4 -3.04 -15.31 -4.25
CA ALA A 4 -2.48 -14.57 -5.38
C ALA A 4 -2.96 -13.11 -5.44
N GLY A 5 -4.27 -12.86 -5.32
CA GLY A 5 -4.82 -11.49 -5.36
C GLY A 5 -4.33 -10.62 -4.21
N ARG A 6 -4.02 -11.25 -3.07
CA ARG A 6 -3.43 -10.59 -1.89
C ARG A 6 -1.96 -10.20 -2.12
N THR A 7 -1.14 -11.11 -2.62
CA THR A 7 0.28 -10.82 -2.94
C THR A 7 0.39 -9.74 -4.01
N ILE A 8 -0.43 -9.82 -5.06
CA ILE A 8 -0.48 -8.82 -6.12
C ILE A 8 -0.88 -7.46 -5.56
N GLY A 9 -1.91 -7.41 -4.69
CA GLY A 9 -2.33 -6.16 -4.04
C GLY A 9 -1.23 -5.55 -3.17
N LEU A 10 -0.50 -6.36 -2.41
CA LEU A 10 0.58 -5.91 -1.54
C LEU A 10 1.78 -5.37 -2.34
N VAL A 11 2.14 -6.06 -3.42
CA VAL A 11 3.20 -5.60 -4.36
C VAL A 11 2.79 -4.29 -5.03
N LEU A 12 1.54 -4.17 -5.51
CA LEU A 12 1.05 -2.94 -6.11
C LEU A 12 1.10 -1.77 -5.13
N THR A 13 0.60 -1.96 -3.91
CA THR A 13 0.62 -0.92 -2.87
C THR A 13 2.04 -0.48 -2.52
N CYS A 14 2.99 -1.40 -2.42
CA CYS A 14 4.40 -1.05 -2.20
C CYS A 14 4.99 -0.25 -3.37
N ALA A 15 4.73 -0.68 -4.61
CA ALA A 15 5.21 0.03 -5.79
C ALA A 15 4.63 1.44 -5.87
N MET A 16 3.34 1.58 -5.57
CA MET A 16 2.63 2.86 -5.58
C MET A 16 3.15 3.79 -4.48
N PHE A 17 3.42 3.26 -3.28
CA PHE A 17 4.04 4.02 -2.19
C PHE A 17 5.43 4.53 -2.57
N ALA A 18 6.31 3.66 -3.07
CA ALA A 18 7.66 4.02 -3.46
C ALA A 18 7.68 5.07 -4.58
N PHE A 19 6.82 4.90 -5.59
CA PHE A 19 6.67 5.87 -6.68
C PHE A 19 6.16 7.22 -6.17
N SER A 20 5.12 7.22 -5.33
CA SER A 20 4.52 8.45 -4.81
C SER A 20 5.45 9.19 -3.86
N ALA A 21 6.21 8.47 -3.02
CA ALA A 21 7.22 9.06 -2.15
C ALA A 21 8.38 9.66 -2.95
N HIS A 22 8.81 8.98 -4.03
CA HIS A 22 9.85 9.48 -4.93
C HIS A 22 9.39 10.73 -5.70
N MET A 23 8.14 10.74 -6.17
CA MET A 23 7.52 11.92 -6.78
C MET A 23 7.44 13.09 -5.80
N PHE A 24 6.91 12.85 -4.58
CA PHE A 24 6.83 13.89 -3.55
C PHE A 24 8.20 14.52 -3.25
N SER A 25 9.25 13.70 -3.18
CA SER A 25 10.60 14.19 -2.92
C SER A 25 11.18 15.04 -4.06
N GLN A 26 10.69 14.90 -5.30
CA GLN A 26 11.19 15.65 -6.45
C GLN A 26 10.34 16.87 -6.79
N THR A 27 9.02 16.77 -6.71
CA THR A 27 8.10 17.83 -7.12
C THR A 27 7.51 18.61 -5.96
N GLY A 28 7.57 18.08 -4.73
CA GLY A 28 6.89 18.69 -3.58
C GLY A 28 5.36 18.67 -3.68
N ASP A 29 4.80 17.86 -4.58
CA ASP A 29 3.36 17.83 -4.82
C ASP A 29 2.60 17.17 -3.67
N TRP A 30 1.75 17.93 -2.98
CA TRP A 30 0.93 17.46 -1.88
C TRP A 30 0.00 16.28 -2.27
N VAL A 31 -0.39 16.16 -3.55
CA VAL A 31 -1.18 15.03 -4.04
C VAL A 31 -0.39 13.72 -3.94
N ALA A 32 0.91 13.75 -4.22
CA ALA A 32 1.79 12.60 -4.07
C ALA A 32 1.96 12.21 -2.59
N ALA A 33 1.88 13.15 -1.65
CA ALA A 33 1.84 12.84 -0.22
C ALA A 33 0.54 12.10 0.16
N VAL A 34 -0.62 12.55 -0.34
CA VAL A 34 -1.92 11.88 -0.11
C VAL A 34 -1.92 10.47 -0.66
N PHE A 35 -1.37 10.27 -1.87
CA PHE A 35 -1.25 8.94 -2.47
C PHE A 35 -0.27 8.03 -1.71
N ALA A 36 0.83 8.56 -1.19
CA ALA A 36 1.75 7.80 -0.33
C ALA A 36 1.08 7.39 0.98
N VAL A 37 0.37 8.30 1.64
CA VAL A 37 -0.37 8.01 2.88
C VAL A 37 -1.52 7.02 2.63
N GLY A 38 -2.25 7.18 1.52
CA GLY A 38 -3.30 6.24 1.11
C GLY A 38 -2.74 4.83 0.85
N SER A 39 -1.54 4.73 0.26
CA SER A 39 -0.85 3.46 0.07
C SER A 39 -0.47 2.80 1.40
N LEU A 40 -0.04 3.56 2.41
CA LEU A 40 0.18 3.03 3.75
C LEU A 40 -1.11 2.48 4.37
N GLY A 41 -2.24 3.16 4.19
CA GLY A 41 -3.55 2.70 4.64
C GLY A 41 -3.95 1.36 4.01
N TYR A 42 -3.79 1.21 2.69
CA TYR A 42 -4.01 -0.06 2.01
C TYR A 42 -3.02 -1.14 2.45
N GLY A 43 -1.75 -0.80 2.62
CA GLY A 43 -0.71 -1.73 3.05
C GLY A 43 -1.04 -2.32 4.42
N LEU A 44 -1.45 -1.46 5.36
CA LEU A 44 -1.90 -1.86 6.69
C LEU A 44 -3.17 -2.72 6.64
N PHE A 45 -4.15 -2.35 5.82
CA PHE A 45 -5.36 -3.17 5.60
C PHE A 45 -5.01 -4.57 5.08
N PHE A 46 -4.11 -4.67 4.10
CA PHE A 46 -3.64 -5.95 3.56
C PHE A 46 -2.84 -6.76 4.57
N LEU A 47 -2.07 -6.11 5.45
CA LEU A 47 -1.36 -6.77 6.56
C LEU A 47 -2.33 -7.29 7.62
N ILE A 48 -3.27 -6.47 8.10
CA ILE A 48 -4.27 -6.86 9.12
C ILE A 48 -5.15 -7.99 8.58
N ALA A 49 -5.60 -7.88 7.33
CA ALA A 49 -6.35 -8.96 6.70
C ALA A 49 -5.52 -10.25 6.57
N ALA A 50 -4.18 -10.21 6.73
CA ALA A 50 -3.27 -11.34 6.62
C ALA A 50 -3.14 -12.06 7.94
N THR A 51 -3.03 -11.28 9.01
CA THR A 51 -3.04 -11.75 10.39
C THR A 51 -4.42 -12.18 10.86
N GLY A 52 -5.51 -11.66 10.27
CA GLY A 52 -6.90 -12.00 10.61
C GLY A 52 -7.35 -13.43 10.22
N LYS A 53 -6.47 -14.27 9.67
CA LYS A 53 -6.77 -15.68 9.34
C LYS A 53 -5.95 -16.64 10.21
N GLY A 54 -6.00 -16.41 11.52
CA GLY A 54 -5.33 -17.22 12.56
C GLY A 54 -6.20 -17.63 13.74
N SER A 55 -7.49 -17.28 13.78
CA SER A 55 -8.45 -17.76 14.77
C SER A 55 -9.87 -17.77 14.20
N GLN A 56 -10.19 -18.77 13.37
CA GLN A 56 -11.51 -19.41 13.22
C GLN A 56 -11.34 -20.72 12.46
#